data_AF-A0AAV5VUT5-F1
#
_entry.id   AF-A0AAV5VUT5-F1
#
_cell.length_a   1.000
_cell.length_b   1.000
_cell.length_c   1.000
_cell.angle_alpha   90.00
_cell.angle_beta   90.00
_cell.angle_gamma   90.00
#
_symmetry.space_group_name_H-M   'P 1'
#
loop_
_entity.id
_entity.type
_entity.pdbx_description
1 polymer ?
#
loop_
_entity_poly.entity_id
_entity_poly.type
_entity_poly.pdbx_seq_one_letter_code
_entity_poly.pdbx_strand_id
1 'polypeptide(L)'
;LQGLRAIAIIGVLLFHLFPKRFVNGFLGVDTFFVLSGYLMSSILSRESTIDGAVVRSFCVRRFKRIVPLYSIMLAVLAVVTPLVFLPNDMSHFVTDLEWALPFAENMQNVLKQFDYWDEVSIYWKLITM
;
A
#
# COMPACT_ATOMS: atom_id res chain seq x y z
N LEU A 1 -8.39 13.67 11.53
CA LEU A 1 -7.55 13.11 10.44
C LEU A 1 -7.60 11.59 10.35
N GLN A 2 -7.40 10.85 11.46
CA GLN A 2 -7.44 9.38 11.42
C GLN A 2 -8.79 8.82 10.98
N GLY A 3 -9.92 9.42 11.41
CA GLY A 3 -11.25 9.03 10.94
C GLY A 3 -11.46 9.22 9.44
N LEU A 4 -10.95 10.32 8.87
CA LEU A 4 -11.05 10.57 7.43
C LEU A 4 -10.19 9.59 6.62
N ARG A 5 -9.03 9.21 7.16
CA ARG A 5 -8.19 8.15 6.59
C ARG A 5 -8.90 6.79 6.61
N ALA A 6 -9.61 6.48 7.70
CA ALA A 6 -10.41 5.25 7.79
C ALA A 6 -11.52 5.22 6.73
N ILE A 7 -12.22 6.34 6.53
CA ILE A 7 -13.23 6.46 5.46
C ILE A 7 -12.60 6.23 4.08
N ALA A 8 -11.42 6.80 3.84
CA ALA A 8 -10.69 6.60 2.58
C ALA A 8 -10.36 5.11 2.34
N ILE A 9 -9.86 4.40 3.36
CA ILE A 9 -9.60 2.94 3.29
C ILE A 9 -10.90 2.17 3.01
N ILE A 10 -11.99 2.50 3.70
CA ILE A 10 -13.28 1.84 3.48
C ILE A 10 -13.75 2.02 2.02
N GLY A 11 -13.57 3.21 1.44
CA GLY A 11 -13.87 3.46 0.03
C GLY A 11 -13.07 2.56 -0.91
N VAL A 12 -11.77 2.36 -0.64
CA VAL A 12 -10.91 1.45 -1.43
C VAL A 12 -11.36 -0.01 -1.29
N LEU A 13 -11.69 -0.44 -0.07
CA LEU A 13 -12.18 -1.80 0.18
C LEU A 13 -13.52 -2.07 -0.52
N LEU A 14 -14.45 -1.11 -0.47
CA LEU A 14 -15.75 -1.24 -1.14
C LEU A 14 -15.62 -1.33 -2.65
N PHE A 15 -14.67 -0.63 -3.26
CA PHE A 15 -14.39 -0.77 -4.69
C PHE A 15 -13.87 -2.16 -5.06
N HIS A 16 -12.98 -2.75 -4.25
CA HIS A 16 -12.50 -4.11 -4.51
C HIS A 16 -13.58 -5.18 -4.27
N LEU A 17 -14.49 -4.98 -3.31
CA LEU A 17 -15.57 -5.93 -3.02
C LEU A 17 -16.76 -5.81 -3.99
N PHE A 18 -17.11 -4.59 -4.41
CA PHE A 18 -18.29 -4.30 -5.23
C PHE A 18 -17.97 -3.29 -6.35
N PRO A 19 -17.13 -3.66 -7.33
CA PRO A 19 -16.59 -2.73 -8.33
C PRO A 19 -17.68 -2.04 -9.17
N LYS A 20 -18.78 -2.75 -9.47
CA LYS A 20 -19.91 -2.19 -10.25
C LYS A 20 -20.72 -1.13 -9.51
N ARG A 21 -20.72 -1.14 -8.16
CA ARG A 21 -21.52 -0.22 -7.34
C ARG A 21 -20.69 0.94 -6.79
N PHE A 22 -19.38 0.75 -6.65
CA PHE A 22 -18.45 1.74 -6.08
C PHE A 22 -17.33 2.09 -7.05
N VAL A 23 -17.69 2.56 -8.25
CA VAL A 23 -16.77 2.84 -9.37
C VAL A 23 -15.66 3.84 -9.03
N ASN A 24 -15.89 4.71 -8.04
CA ASN A 24 -14.98 5.80 -7.66
C ASN A 24 -14.10 5.50 -6.44
N GLY A 25 -13.96 4.24 -6.01
CA GLY A 25 -13.16 3.94 -4.80
C GLY A 25 -11.66 4.19 -4.94
N PHE A 26 -11.14 4.37 -6.16
CA PHE A 26 -9.76 4.82 -6.40
C PHE A 26 -9.47 6.20 -5.77
N LEU A 27 -10.48 7.07 -5.67
CA LEU A 27 -10.35 8.36 -4.96
C LEU A 27 -9.98 8.19 -3.48
N GLY A 28 -10.30 7.03 -2.91
CA GLY A 28 -9.88 6.66 -1.55
C GLY A 28 -8.37 6.53 -1.43
N VAL A 29 -7.69 6.02 -2.47
CA VAL A 29 -6.22 5.91 -2.51
C VAL A 29 -5.59 7.31 -2.50
N ASP A 30 -6.04 8.19 -3.39
CA ASP A 30 -5.54 9.56 -3.49
C ASP A 30 -5.78 10.34 -2.18
N THR A 31 -7.00 10.25 -1.65
CA THR A 31 -7.38 10.91 -0.39
C THR A 31 -6.51 10.39 0.78
N PHE A 32 -6.29 9.08 0.86
CA PHE A 32 -5.45 8.48 1.89
C PHE A 32 -4.01 9.01 1.85
N PHE A 33 -3.42 9.08 0.65
CA PHE A 33 -2.06 9.57 0.47
C PHE A 33 -1.93 11.07 0.76
N VAL A 34 -2.85 11.90 0.27
CA VAL A 34 -2.86 13.34 0.54
C VAL A 34 -2.95 13.62 2.04
N LEU A 35 -3.88 12.98 2.75
CA LEU A 35 -4.04 13.15 4.19
C LEU A 35 -2.82 12.63 4.98
N SER A 36 -2.20 11.56 4.50
CA SER A 36 -0.98 11.03 5.10
C SER A 36 0.20 12.00 4.89
N GLY A 37 0.35 12.57 3.69
CA GLY A 37 1.35 13.58 3.38
C GLY A 37 1.18 14.84 4.22
N TYR A 38 -0.06 15.37 4.27
CA TYR A 38 -0.41 16.52 5.10
C TYR A 38 -0.06 16.31 6.58
N LEU A 39 -0.42 15.15 7.15
CA LEU A 39 -0.07 14.83 8.54
C LEU A 39 1.43 14.90 8.77
N MET A 40 2.20 14.30 7.86
CA MET A 40 3.62 14.12 8.04
C MET A 40 4.37 15.43 7.86
N SER A 41 3.95 16.25 6.89
CA SER A 41 4.41 17.62 6.75
C SER A 41 4.05 18.44 8.00
N SER A 42 2.81 18.39 8.48
CA SER A 42 2.40 19.13 9.69
C SER A 42 3.18 18.75 10.95
N ILE A 43 3.55 17.47 11.10
CA ILE A 43 4.40 17.02 12.23
C ILE A 43 5.81 17.57 12.08
N LEU A 44 6.37 17.52 10.86
CA LEU A 44 7.71 18.03 10.59
C LEU A 44 7.81 19.55 10.76
N SER A 45 6.76 20.29 10.38
CA SER A 45 6.67 21.74 10.53
C SER A 45 6.57 22.23 11.99
N ARG A 46 6.42 21.34 12.98
CA ARG A 46 6.48 21.70 14.40
C ARG A 46 7.91 21.86 14.92
N GLU A 47 8.90 21.41 14.16
CA GLU A 47 10.31 21.57 14.50
C GLU A 47 10.76 23.01 14.21
N SER A 48 11.52 23.60 15.14
CA SER A 48 11.95 25.01 15.04
C SER A 48 12.90 25.27 13.86
N THR A 49 13.70 24.27 13.49
CA THR A 49 14.61 24.29 12.34
C THR A 49 14.54 22.95 11.63
N ILE A 50 14.32 22.97 10.30
CA ILE A 50 14.34 21.76 9.48
C ILE A 50 15.74 21.63 8.88
N ASP A 51 16.53 20.70 9.40
CA ASP A 51 17.84 20.32 8.86
C ASP A 51 17.88 18.82 8.50
N GLY A 52 19.01 18.38 7.95
CA GLY A 52 19.21 16.98 7.57
C GLY A 52 19.12 16.01 8.75
N ALA A 53 19.49 16.43 9.96
CA ALA A 53 19.44 15.60 11.15
C ALA A 53 17.99 15.39 11.64
N VAL A 54 17.19 16.45 11.62
CA VAL A 54 15.75 16.42 11.94
C VAL A 54 15.01 15.51 10.96
N VAL A 55 15.22 15.68 9.65
CA VAL A 55 14.58 14.83 8.63
C VAL A 55 15.01 13.38 8.78
N ARG A 56 16.31 13.10 8.98
CA ARG A 56 16.80 11.74 9.23
C ARG A 56 16.16 11.14 10.47
N SER A 57 16.09 11.88 11.57
CA SER A 57 15.49 11.41 12.83
C SER A 57 14.00 11.10 12.64
N PHE A 58 13.28 11.92 11.88
CA PHE A 58 11.88 11.70 11.53
C PHE A 58 11.69 10.42 10.71
N CYS A 59 12.49 10.21 9.68
CA CYS A 59 12.47 8.99 8.86
C CYS A 59 12.80 7.75 9.69
N VAL A 60 13.83 7.80 10.55
CA VAL A 60 14.21 6.67 11.41
C VAL A 60 13.11 6.31 12.41
N ARG A 61 12.48 7.29 13.06
CA ARG A 61 11.33 7.04 13.97
C ARG A 61 10.19 6.31 13.24
N ARG A 62 9.95 6.68 11.99
CA ARG A 62 8.90 6.05 11.18
C ARG A 62 9.29 4.66 10.70
N PHE A 63 10.52 4.48 10.26
CA PHE A 63 11.07 3.18 9.89
C PHE A 63 10.95 2.18 11.06
N LYS A 64 11.40 2.58 12.25
CA LYS A 64 11.28 1.76 13.48
C LYS A 64 9.83 1.45 13.88
N ARG A 65 8.84 2.21 13.39
CA ARG A 65 7.42 1.95 13.64
C ARG A 65 6.79 1.01 12.61
N ILE A 66 7.15 1.13 11.34
CA ILE A 66 6.51 0.41 10.22
C ILE A 66 7.14 -0.97 10.03
N VAL A 67 8.48 -1.03 10.07
CA VAL A 67 9.24 -2.24 9.72
C VAL A 67 8.95 -3.42 10.63
N PRO A 68 8.82 -3.29 11.97
CA PRO A 68 8.57 -4.46 12.81
C PRO A 68 7.26 -5.17 12.45
N LEU A 69 6.18 -4.40 12.26
CA LEU A 69 4.88 -4.98 11.90
C LEU A 69 4.91 -5.59 10.49
N TYR A 70 5.61 -4.93 9.56
CA TYR A 70 5.80 -5.44 8.21
C TYR A 70 6.56 -6.77 8.19
N SER A 71 7.70 -6.86 8.89
CA SER A 71 8.50 -8.07 8.98
C SER A 71 7.76 -9.22 9.66
N ILE A 72 6.97 -8.93 10.71
CA ILE A 72 6.11 -9.95 11.33
C ILE A 72 5.08 -10.46 10.33
N MET A 73 4.44 -9.59 9.56
CA MET A 73 3.47 -10.00 8.55
C MET A 73 4.12 -10.89 7.48
N LEU A 74 5.29 -10.52 6.98
CA LEU A 74 6.03 -11.35 6.02
C LEU A 74 6.41 -12.72 6.60
N ALA A 75 6.86 -12.76 7.86
CA ALA A 75 7.18 -14.01 8.53
C ALA A 75 5.95 -14.91 8.69
N VAL A 76 4.79 -14.31 9.05
CA VAL A 76 3.52 -15.03 9.13
C VAL A 76 3.14 -15.59 7.76
N LEU A 77 3.21 -14.79 6.70
CA LEU A 77 2.90 -15.26 5.34
C LEU A 77 3.86 -16.37 4.88
N ALA A 78 5.15 -16.24 5.14
CA ALA A 78 6.14 -17.25 4.79
C ALA A 78 5.89 -18.61 5.48
N VAL A 79 5.28 -18.62 6.67
CA VAL A 79 4.93 -19.84 7.40
C VAL A 79 3.55 -20.36 7.01
N VAL A 80 2.55 -19.48 6.89
CA VAL A 80 1.15 -19.87 6.67
C VAL A 80 0.92 -20.32 5.22
N THR A 81 1.49 -19.64 4.24
CA THR A 81 1.23 -19.93 2.83
C THR A 81 1.54 -21.39 2.46
N PRO A 82 2.72 -21.96 2.80
CA PRO A 82 3.03 -23.37 2.52
C PRO A 82 2.11 -24.39 3.20
N LEU A 83 1.45 -24.02 4.30
CA LEU A 83 0.54 -24.90 5.04
C LEU A 83 -0.87 -24.92 4.45
N VAL A 84 -1.25 -23.89 3.70
CA VAL A 84 -2.62 -23.67 3.21
C VAL A 84 -2.74 -23.88 1.69
N PHE A 85 -1.71 -23.53 0.92
CA PHE A 85 -1.77 -23.53 -0.55
C PHE A 85 -1.05 -24.73 -1.19
N LEU A 86 -1.48 -25.10 -2.41
CA LEU A 86 -0.89 -26.18 -3.20
C LEU A 86 0.49 -25.77 -3.75
N PRO A 87 1.41 -26.72 -4.00
CA PRO A 87 2.77 -26.42 -4.48
C PRO A 87 2.83 -25.63 -5.79
N ASN A 88 1.81 -25.76 -6.64
CA ASN A 88 1.77 -25.13 -7.96
C ASN A 88 1.65 -23.59 -7.88
N ASP A 89 1.13 -23.05 -6.78
CA ASP A 89 0.95 -21.60 -6.57
C ASP A 89 2.14 -20.95 -5.84
N MET A 90 3.11 -21.75 -5.39
CA MET A 90 4.25 -21.27 -4.58
C MET A 90 5.27 -20.45 -5.38
N SER A 91 5.39 -20.68 -6.69
CA SER A 91 6.35 -19.96 -7.55
C SER A 91 6.05 -18.46 -7.62
N HIS A 92 4.77 -18.10 -7.69
CA HIS A 92 4.31 -16.72 -7.64
C HIS A 92 4.54 -16.11 -6.25
N PHE A 93 4.18 -16.85 -5.20
CA PHE A 93 4.38 -16.39 -3.82
C PHE A 93 5.84 -16.12 -3.48
N VAL A 94 6.77 -17.00 -3.88
CA VAL A 94 8.21 -16.81 -3.64
C VAL A 94 8.71 -15.56 -4.36
N THR A 95 8.29 -15.39 -5.62
CA THR A 95 8.64 -14.21 -6.41
C THR A 95 8.14 -12.93 -5.72
N ASP A 96 6.89 -12.90 -5.27
CA ASP A 96 6.33 -11.73 -4.59
C ASP A 96 7.07 -11.48 -3.27
N LEU A 97 7.31 -12.52 -2.46
CA LEU A 97 8.05 -12.40 -1.20
C LEU A 97 9.46 -11.81 -1.38
N GLU A 98 10.17 -12.16 -2.46
CA GLU A 98 11.48 -11.60 -2.79
C GLU A 98 11.44 -10.08 -3.00
N TRP A 99 10.39 -9.56 -3.64
CA TRP A 99 10.20 -8.12 -3.84
C TRP A 99 9.57 -7.43 -2.62
N ALA A 100 8.83 -8.18 -1.80
CA ALA A 100 8.33 -7.75 -0.51
C ALA A 100 9.47 -7.44 0.47
N LEU A 101 10.45 -8.34 0.60
CA LEU A 101 11.55 -8.21 1.58
C LEU A 101 12.23 -6.82 1.60
N PRO A 102 12.66 -6.26 0.45
CA PRO A 102 13.23 -4.91 0.38
C PRO A 102 12.18 -3.78 0.34
N PHE A 103 10.89 -4.08 0.48
CA PHE A 103 9.77 -3.15 0.31
C PHE A 103 9.71 -2.58 -1.13
N ALA A 104 10.00 -3.43 -2.12
CA ALA A 104 10.17 -3.04 -3.53
C ALA A 104 9.09 -3.61 -4.47
N GLU A 105 7.96 -4.06 -3.95
CA GLU A 105 6.82 -4.59 -4.74
C GLU A 105 6.39 -3.62 -5.85
N ASN A 106 6.29 -2.33 -5.53
CA ASN A 106 5.91 -1.32 -6.51
C ASN A 106 6.96 -1.18 -7.63
N MET A 107 8.23 -1.44 -7.35
CA MET A 107 9.29 -1.44 -8.38
C MET A 107 9.10 -2.61 -9.34
N GLN A 108 8.76 -3.78 -8.82
CA GLN A 108 8.46 -4.96 -9.63
C GLN A 108 7.33 -4.67 -10.62
N ASN A 109 6.25 -4.03 -10.15
CA ASN A 109 5.11 -3.66 -10.99
C ASN A 109 5.50 -2.66 -12.09
N VAL A 110 6.31 -1.66 -11.76
CA VAL A 110 6.83 -0.69 -12.75
C VAL A 110 7.72 -1.38 -13.79
N LEU A 111 8.61 -2.28 -13.36
CA LEU A 111 9.51 -3.02 -14.26
C LEU A 111 8.76 -4.01 -15.15
N LYS A 112 7.68 -4.62 -14.66
CA LYS A 112 6.78 -5.49 -15.43
C LYS A 112 5.84 -4.71 -16.35
N GLN A 113 5.94 -3.37 -16.40
CA GLN A 113 5.01 -2.49 -17.13
C GLN A 113 3.54 -2.78 -16.78
N PHE A 114 3.27 -3.14 -15.53
CA PHE A 114 1.92 -3.35 -15.06
C PHE A 114 1.26 -1.99 -14.90
N ASP A 115 0.38 -1.64 -15.84
CA ASP A 115 -0.42 -0.42 -15.72
C ASP A 115 -1.57 -0.69 -14.75
N TYR A 116 -1.48 -0.12 -13.54
CA TYR A 116 -2.56 -0.17 -12.54
C TYR A 116 -3.91 0.26 -13.12
N TRP A 117 -3.87 1.17 -14.09
CA TRP A 117 -5.05 1.68 -14.79
C TRP A 117 -5.60 0.72 -15.85
N ASP A 118 -4.84 -0.25 -16.34
CA ASP A 118 -5.34 -1.23 -17.29
C ASP A 118 -6.33 -2.19 -16.63
N GLU A 119 -6.04 -2.67 -15.42
CA GLU A 119 -7.00 -3.46 -14.62
C GLU A 119 -8.26 -2.67 -14.29
N VAL A 120 -8.12 -1.40 -13.88
CA VAL A 120 -9.27 -0.52 -13.57
C VAL A 120 -10.07 -0.20 -14.84
N SER A 121 -9.42 -0.07 -16.00
CA SER A 121 -10.08 0.19 -17.29
C SER A 121 -10.95 -0.97 -17.75
N ILE A 122 -10.59 -2.21 -17.40
CA ILE A 122 -11.43 -3.39 -17.67
C ILE A 122 -12.77 -3.26 -16.94
N TYR A 123 -12.75 -2.83 -15.67
CA TYR A 123 -13.98 -2.55 -14.93
C TYR A 123 -14.76 -1.37 -15.51
N TRP A 124 -14.07 -0.30 -15.95
CA TRP A 124 -14.71 0.84 -16.59
C TRP A 124 -15.45 0.46 -17.88
N LYS A 125 -14.82 -0.37 -18.73
CA LYS A 125 -15.44 -0.91 -19.96
C LYS A 125 -16.66 -1.77 -19.66
N LEU A 126 -16.65 -2.55 -18.57
CA LEU A 126 -17.78 -3.38 -18.15
C LEU A 126 -18.96 -2.61 -17.52
N ILE A 127 -18.74 -1.34 -17.13
CA ILE A 127 -19.77 -0.47 -16.53
C ILE A 127 -20.33 0.51 -17.57
N THR A 128 -19.58 0.79 -18.63
CA THR A 128 -19.98 1.69 -19.73
C THR A 128 -20.59 0.96 -20.93
N MET A 129 -20.67 -0.39 -20.91
CA MET A 129 -21.42 -1.23 -21.84
C MET A 129 -22.80 -1.60 -21.31
#